data_AF-K1TQ14-F1
#
_entry.id   AF-K1TQ14-F1
#
_cell.length_a   1.000
_cell.length_b   1.000
_cell.length_c   1.000
_cell.angle_alpha   90.00
_cell.angle_beta   90.00
_cell.angle_gamma   90.00
#
_symmetry.space_group_name_H-M   'P 1'
#
loop_
_entity.id
_entity.type
_entity.pdbx_description
1 polymer ?
#
loop_
_entity_poly.entity_id
_entity_poly.type
_entity_poly.pdbx_seq_one_letter_code
_entity_poly.pdbx_strand_id
1 'polypeptide(L)'
;MSNLEYQYQCGGCVYYDFQGDYKKGYCSWYRSYYYPGDNCSHQKPVNATSGCYITTIVCDVLGLDDDCSLLNNLRSFRDNILQKDAKFTPLLMEYDSIGPEIALLIKKDYEESKDDTLWKKYYDTYLVSTEQLVKENNYDGAINKYVEMVQVLKSYFGLDKVTSRNIAQYDFSNGGHGKIMTKKNGNI
;
A
#
# COMPACT_ATOMS: atom_id res chain seq x y z
N MET A 1 3.37 6.44 -20.57
CA MET A 1 4.77 6.12 -20.22
C MET A 1 4.86 6.22 -18.71
N SER A 2 5.44 5.22 -18.05
CA SER A 2 5.18 4.88 -16.64
C SER A 2 6.08 5.62 -15.66
N ASN A 3 5.52 6.02 -14.51
CA ASN A 3 6.13 6.57 -13.28
C ASN A 3 7.35 5.79 -12.68
N LEU A 4 7.90 4.80 -13.37
CA LEU A 4 9.17 4.15 -13.06
C LEU A 4 10.38 5.04 -13.40
N GLU A 5 10.23 6.00 -14.33
CA GLU A 5 11.34 6.91 -14.68
C GLU A 5 11.70 7.85 -13.52
N TYR A 6 10.70 8.26 -12.73
CA TYR A 6 10.85 9.29 -11.69
C TYR A 6 11.06 8.74 -10.28
N GLN A 7 11.38 7.45 -10.10
CA GLN A 7 11.54 6.84 -8.77
C GLN A 7 12.52 7.61 -7.88
N TYR A 8 13.51 8.29 -8.47
CA TYR A 8 14.51 9.13 -7.80
C TYR A 8 14.39 10.63 -8.10
N GLN A 9 13.27 11.07 -8.68
CA GLN A 9 12.99 12.44 -9.09
C GLN A 9 11.72 12.96 -8.39
N CYS A 10 11.38 14.24 -8.61
CA CYS A 10 10.22 14.90 -8.00
C CYS A 10 8.92 14.11 -8.19
N GLY A 11 8.69 13.56 -9.39
CA GLY A 11 7.49 12.80 -9.74
C GLY A 11 7.26 11.54 -8.90
N GLY A 12 8.33 11.01 -8.30
CA GLY A 12 8.27 9.86 -7.41
C GLY A 12 8.32 10.22 -5.92
N CYS A 13 8.18 11.49 -5.53
CA CYS A 13 8.32 11.95 -4.14
C CYS A 13 6.96 12.10 -3.42
N VAL A 14 6.84 11.71 -2.15
CA VAL A 14 5.60 11.86 -1.34
C VAL A 14 5.17 13.32 -1.18
N TYR A 15 6.10 14.27 -1.33
CA TYR A 15 5.81 15.69 -1.20
C TYR A 15 5.30 16.30 -2.50
N TYR A 16 5.23 15.54 -3.60
CA TYR A 16 4.96 16.06 -4.94
C TYR A 16 3.56 15.65 -5.42
N ASP A 17 2.74 16.65 -5.74
CA ASP A 17 1.43 16.46 -6.35
C ASP A 17 1.56 16.29 -7.88
N PHE A 18 1.36 15.06 -8.36
CA PHE A 18 1.61 14.72 -9.77
C PHE A 18 0.49 15.19 -10.70
N GLN A 19 0.83 16.09 -11.62
CA GLN A 19 -0.11 16.69 -12.57
C GLN A 19 0.03 16.16 -14.02
N GLY A 20 0.94 15.20 -14.26
CA GLY A 20 1.28 14.64 -15.57
C GLY A 20 2.76 14.78 -15.93
N ASP A 21 3.27 13.92 -16.82
CA ASP A 21 4.70 13.82 -17.17
C ASP A 21 5.32 15.14 -17.67
N TYR A 22 4.50 15.99 -18.31
CA TYR A 22 4.93 17.25 -18.92
C TYR A 22 4.36 18.49 -18.23
N LYS A 23 3.79 18.33 -17.03
CA LYS A 23 3.22 19.43 -16.23
C LYS A 23 3.95 19.57 -14.92
N LYS A 24 4.04 20.81 -14.44
CA LYS A 24 4.59 21.04 -13.11
C LYS A 24 3.58 20.64 -12.04
N GLY A 25 4.05 19.87 -11.09
CA GLY A 25 3.35 19.52 -9.86
C GLY A 25 3.83 20.38 -8.69
N TYR A 26 3.00 20.51 -7.68
CA TYR A 26 3.35 21.27 -6.47
C TYR A 26 4.14 20.39 -5.51
N CYS A 27 5.31 20.85 -5.07
CA CYS A 27 6.08 20.23 -4.00
C CYS A 27 5.77 20.91 -2.66
N SER A 28 5.17 20.20 -1.72
CA SER A 28 4.80 20.72 -0.40
C SER A 28 6.00 21.02 0.51
N TRP A 29 7.13 20.33 0.30
CA TRP A 29 8.37 20.55 1.05
C TRP A 29 9.02 21.90 0.70
N TYR A 30 9.30 22.12 -0.58
CA TYR A 30 9.91 23.37 -1.06
C TYR A 30 8.89 24.49 -1.31
N ARG A 31 7.58 24.17 -1.25
CA ARG A 31 6.47 25.09 -1.52
C ARG A 31 6.57 25.77 -2.88
N SER A 32 6.93 24.98 -3.90
CA SER A 32 7.17 25.45 -5.26
C SER A 32 6.81 24.38 -6.29
N TYR A 33 6.78 24.77 -7.56
CA TYR A 33 6.36 23.92 -8.68
C TYR A 33 7.57 23.38 -9.46
N TYR A 34 7.62 22.06 -9.62
CA TYR A 34 8.70 21.33 -10.28
C TYR A 34 8.15 20.41 -11.37
N TYR A 35 8.95 20.06 -12.36
CA TYR A 35 8.61 18.97 -13.27
C TYR A 35 8.83 17.61 -12.58
N PRO A 36 8.12 16.55 -12.98
CA PRO A 36 8.29 15.24 -12.36
C PRO A 36 9.71 14.69 -12.56
N GLY A 37 10.40 15.08 -13.63
CA GLY A 37 11.80 14.73 -13.91
C GLY A 37 12.86 15.53 -13.15
N ASP A 38 12.48 16.53 -12.36
CA ASP A 38 13.47 17.33 -11.63
C ASP A 38 14.11 16.52 -10.51
N ASN A 39 15.41 16.76 -10.27
CA ASN A 39 16.13 16.19 -9.13
C ASN A 39 15.70 16.89 -7.83
N CYS A 40 15.57 16.12 -6.75
CA CYS A 40 15.15 16.61 -5.45
C CYS A 40 16.19 16.24 -4.38
N SER A 41 16.77 17.22 -3.68
CA SER A 41 17.73 16.93 -2.61
C SER A 41 17.08 16.50 -1.29
N HIS A 42 15.76 16.68 -1.16
CA HIS A 42 14.90 16.14 -0.10
C HIS A 42 13.94 15.08 -0.64
N GLN A 43 14.43 14.26 -1.57
CA GLN A 43 13.57 13.25 -2.16
C GLN A 43 13.19 12.20 -1.11
N LYS A 44 11.89 12.04 -0.90
CA LYS A 44 11.33 10.92 -0.15
C LYS A 44 10.48 10.11 -1.12
N PRO A 45 11.04 9.05 -1.72
CA PRO A 45 10.32 8.22 -2.67
C PRO A 45 8.99 7.78 -2.06
N VAL A 46 7.92 7.79 -2.84
CA VAL A 46 6.61 7.24 -2.44
C VAL A 46 6.74 5.79 -1.97
N ASN A 47 7.79 5.08 -2.43
CA ASN A 47 8.13 3.72 -2.05
C ASN A 47 9.27 3.60 -0.99
N ALA A 48 9.77 4.70 -0.41
CA ALA A 48 10.88 4.66 0.55
C ALA A 48 10.43 4.38 1.99
N THR A 49 9.16 4.58 2.31
CA THR A 49 8.57 3.99 3.50
C THR A 49 8.02 2.63 3.11
N SER A 50 8.74 1.57 3.48
CA SER A 50 8.24 0.21 3.56
C SER A 50 7.04 0.20 4.50
N GLY A 51 5.84 0.47 4.00
CA GLY A 51 4.64 0.64 4.80
C GLY A 51 3.52 -0.20 4.22
N CYS A 52 3.45 -1.45 4.63
CA CYS A 52 2.23 -2.24 4.48
C CYS A 52 1.23 -1.70 5.52
N TYR A 53 0.09 -1.16 5.09
CA TYR A 53 -0.87 -0.54 6.01
C TYR A 53 -1.34 -1.50 7.12
N ILE A 54 -1.39 -2.81 6.83
CA ILE A 54 -1.70 -3.84 7.83
C ILE A 54 -0.64 -3.84 8.93
N THR A 55 0.65 -3.89 8.58
CA THR A 55 1.74 -3.85 9.57
C THR A 55 1.80 -2.49 10.29
N THR A 56 1.47 -1.39 9.62
CA THR A 56 1.40 -0.08 10.28
C THR A 56 0.31 -0.04 11.35
N ILE A 57 -0.89 -0.57 11.06
CA ILE A 57 -1.95 -0.67 12.07
C ILE A 57 -1.51 -1.59 13.22
N VAL A 58 -1.02 -2.79 12.91
CA VAL A 58 -0.72 -3.80 13.93
C VAL A 58 0.47 -3.40 14.80
N CYS A 59 1.58 -2.97 14.19
CA CYS A 59 2.84 -2.73 14.88
C CYS A 59 2.95 -1.28 15.37
N ASP A 60 2.75 -0.30 14.49
CA ASP A 60 3.01 1.10 14.84
C ASP A 60 1.90 1.73 15.68
N VAL A 61 0.64 1.33 15.44
CA VAL A 61 -0.52 1.89 16.14
C VAL A 61 -0.92 1.06 17.36
N LEU A 62 -1.08 -0.26 17.18
CA LEU A 62 -1.55 -1.15 18.25
C LEU A 62 -0.43 -1.73 19.12
N GLY A 63 0.85 -1.55 18.73
CA GLY A 63 2.00 -1.98 19.52
C GLY A 63 2.16 -3.50 19.60
N LEU A 64 1.62 -4.25 18.64
CA LEU A 64 1.78 -5.70 18.56
C LEU A 64 3.05 -6.06 17.78
N ASP A 65 3.60 -7.25 18.06
CA ASP A 65 4.83 -7.70 17.40
C ASP A 65 4.60 -8.02 15.92
N ASP A 66 5.61 -7.72 15.09
CA ASP A 66 5.55 -7.96 13.65
C ASP A 66 5.47 -9.46 13.31
N ASP A 67 5.95 -10.35 14.17
CA ASP A 67 5.89 -11.80 14.03
C ASP A 67 4.70 -12.43 14.79
N CYS A 68 3.71 -11.64 15.19
CA CYS A 68 2.52 -12.18 15.85
C CYS A 68 1.73 -13.16 14.94
N SER A 69 1.01 -14.08 15.59
CA SER A 69 0.26 -15.16 14.93
C SER A 69 -0.68 -14.64 13.83
N LEU A 70 -1.40 -13.54 14.11
CA LEU A 70 -2.32 -12.93 13.16
C LEU A 70 -1.62 -12.52 11.86
N LEU A 71 -0.53 -11.74 11.95
CA LEU A 71 0.21 -11.28 10.77
C LEU A 71 0.80 -12.44 9.99
N ASN A 72 1.33 -13.45 10.67
CA ASN A 72 1.86 -14.65 10.00
C ASN A 72 0.77 -15.43 9.27
N ASN A 73 -0.44 -15.52 9.83
CA ASN A 73 -1.57 -16.17 9.18
C ASN A 73 -2.06 -15.37 7.95
N LEU A 74 -2.13 -14.04 8.05
CA LEU A 74 -2.49 -13.17 6.91
C LEU A 74 -1.42 -13.20 5.80
N ARG A 75 -0.13 -13.24 6.16
CA ARG A 75 0.98 -13.41 5.20
C ARG A 75 0.91 -14.77 4.52
N SER A 76 0.69 -15.84 5.28
CA SER A 76 0.50 -17.19 4.74
C SER A 76 -0.69 -17.25 3.79
N PHE A 77 -1.81 -16.61 4.13
CA PHE A 77 -2.98 -16.51 3.25
C PHE A 77 -2.63 -15.80 1.93
N ARG A 78 -1.94 -14.66 1.99
CA ARG A 78 -1.46 -13.97 0.78
C ARG A 78 -0.54 -14.87 -0.05
N ASP A 79 0.47 -15.46 0.57
CA ASP A 79 1.54 -16.19 -0.12
C ASP A 79 1.06 -17.51 -0.74
N ASN A 80 0.14 -18.20 -0.05
CA ASN A 80 -0.32 -19.53 -0.42
C ASN A 80 -1.65 -19.54 -1.18
N ILE A 81 -2.46 -18.47 -1.09
CA ILE A 81 -3.74 -18.37 -1.79
C ILE A 81 -3.71 -17.27 -2.85
N LEU A 82 -3.50 -16.01 -2.45
CA LEU A 82 -3.62 -14.87 -3.36
C LEU A 82 -2.53 -14.87 -4.45
N GLN A 83 -1.27 -15.12 -4.08
CA GLN A 83 -0.15 -15.17 -5.02
C GLN A 83 -0.14 -16.42 -5.92
N LYS A 84 -0.97 -17.43 -5.61
CA LYS A 84 -1.04 -18.68 -6.39
C LYS A 84 -2.04 -18.63 -7.55
N ASP A 85 -2.90 -17.61 -7.59
CA ASP A 85 -3.91 -17.47 -8.63
C ASP A 85 -3.82 -16.08 -9.27
N ALA A 86 -3.44 -16.05 -10.55
CA ALA A 86 -3.24 -14.83 -11.30
C ALA A 86 -4.52 -13.96 -11.38
N LYS A 87 -5.72 -14.51 -11.13
CA LYS A 87 -6.96 -13.73 -11.05
C LYS A 87 -6.93 -12.66 -9.95
N PHE A 88 -6.12 -12.85 -8.90
CA PHE A 88 -5.96 -11.88 -7.81
C PHE A 88 -4.87 -10.84 -8.08
N THR A 89 -4.24 -10.87 -9.26
CA THR A 89 -3.23 -9.87 -9.65
C THR A 89 -3.73 -8.42 -9.49
N PRO A 90 -4.95 -8.05 -9.94
CA PRO A 90 -5.44 -6.68 -9.78
C PRO A 90 -5.55 -6.26 -8.31
N LEU A 91 -5.98 -7.18 -7.43
CA LEU A 91 -6.10 -6.96 -5.99
C LEU A 91 -4.73 -6.73 -5.35
N LEU A 92 -3.75 -7.60 -5.62
CA LEU A 92 -2.40 -7.46 -5.07
C LEU A 92 -1.71 -6.19 -5.60
N MET A 93 -1.91 -5.87 -6.87
CA MET A 93 -1.36 -4.67 -7.49
C MET A 93 -1.98 -3.40 -6.89
N GLU A 94 -3.29 -3.38 -6.66
CA GLU A 94 -3.94 -2.25 -5.97
C GLU A 94 -3.34 -2.09 -4.57
N TYR A 95 -3.28 -3.18 -3.79
CA TYR A 95 -2.69 -3.22 -2.45
C TYR A 95 -1.27 -2.63 -2.44
N ASP A 96 -0.40 -3.07 -3.35
CA ASP A 96 0.98 -2.60 -3.41
C ASP A 96 1.12 -1.16 -3.91
N SER A 97 0.19 -0.72 -4.76
CA SER A 97 0.22 0.63 -5.34
C SER A 97 -0.22 1.70 -4.36
N ILE A 98 -1.22 1.41 -3.52
CA ILE A 98 -1.84 2.38 -2.62
C ILE A 98 -1.47 2.16 -1.16
N GLY A 99 -1.01 0.95 -0.81
CA GLY A 99 -0.66 0.57 0.54
C GLY A 99 0.34 1.50 1.24
N PRO A 100 1.43 1.94 0.59
CA PRO A 100 2.37 2.91 1.17
C PRO A 100 1.73 4.24 1.55
N GLU A 101 0.86 4.78 0.69
CA GLU A 101 0.16 6.05 0.93
C GLU A 101 -0.81 5.91 2.11
N ILE A 102 -1.58 4.82 2.12
CA ILE A 102 -2.48 4.50 3.24
C ILE A 102 -1.69 4.38 4.54
N ALA A 103 -0.57 3.64 4.55
CA ALA A 103 0.26 3.48 5.74
C ALA A 103 0.76 4.83 6.29
N LEU A 104 1.19 5.75 5.42
CA LEU A 104 1.60 7.10 5.82
C LEU A 104 0.45 7.88 6.47
N LEU A 105 -0.74 7.79 5.88
CA LEU A 105 -1.93 8.50 6.37
C LEU A 105 -2.42 7.95 7.72
N ILE A 106 -2.38 6.63 7.91
CA ILE A 106 -2.69 5.98 9.20
C ILE A 106 -1.73 6.47 10.28
N LYS A 107 -0.42 6.46 9.98
CA LYS A 107 0.59 6.90 10.95
C LYS A 107 0.36 8.35 11.36
N LYS A 108 0.07 9.23 10.40
CA LYS A 108 -0.23 10.63 10.66
C LYS A 108 -1.50 10.81 11.53
N ASP A 109 -2.59 10.14 11.16
CA ASP A 109 -3.87 10.18 11.89
C ASP A 109 -3.70 9.74 13.35
N TYR A 110 -2.97 8.65 13.58
CA TYR A 110 -2.63 8.20 14.93
C TYR A 110 -1.67 9.13 15.66
N GLU A 111 -0.67 9.70 14.99
CA GLU A 111 0.28 10.62 15.62
C GLU A 111 -0.39 11.92 16.10
N GLU A 112 -1.38 12.41 15.37
CA GLU A 112 -2.14 13.62 15.71
C GLU A 112 -3.13 13.40 16.86
N SER A 113 -3.82 12.25 16.89
CA SER A 113 -4.86 11.97 17.88
C SER A 113 -4.36 11.22 19.12
N LYS A 114 -3.35 10.36 18.95
CA LYS A 114 -2.94 9.30 19.89
C LYS A 114 -4.09 8.38 20.32
N ASP A 115 -5.17 8.33 19.54
CA ASP A 115 -6.34 7.49 19.78
C ASP A 115 -6.30 6.25 18.89
N ASP A 116 -6.25 5.07 19.51
CA ASP A 116 -6.21 3.79 18.82
C ASP A 116 -7.60 3.14 18.64
N THR A 117 -8.68 3.80 19.08
CA THR A 117 -10.04 3.24 19.12
C THR A 117 -10.53 2.83 17.73
N LEU A 118 -10.34 3.70 16.73
CA LEU A 118 -10.71 3.41 15.35
C LEU A 118 -9.90 2.22 14.80
N TRP A 119 -8.61 2.19 15.09
CA TRP A 119 -7.67 1.20 14.59
C TRP A 119 -7.87 -0.19 15.22
N LYS A 120 -8.26 -0.24 16.51
CA LYS A 120 -8.74 -1.47 17.17
C LYS A 120 -9.99 -2.02 16.50
N LYS A 121 -10.97 -1.15 16.24
CA LYS A 121 -12.20 -1.56 15.54
C LYS A 121 -11.89 -2.09 14.14
N TYR A 122 -10.99 -1.42 13.41
CA TYR A 122 -10.54 -1.87 12.10
C TYR A 122 -9.85 -3.25 12.19
N TYR A 123 -8.94 -3.41 13.14
CA TYR A 123 -8.21 -4.66 13.39
C TYR A 123 -9.18 -5.83 13.63
N ASP A 124 -10.18 -5.67 14.49
CA ASP A 124 -11.17 -6.73 14.76
C ASP A 124 -12.06 -7.02 13.54
N THR A 125 -12.58 -5.95 12.93
CA THR A 125 -13.56 -6.04 11.83
C THR A 125 -12.98 -6.67 10.57
N TYR A 126 -11.69 -6.43 10.31
CA TYR A 126 -11.06 -6.84 9.07
C TYR A 126 -9.98 -7.88 9.28
N LEU A 127 -8.97 -7.61 10.13
CA LEU A 127 -7.80 -8.49 10.24
C LEU A 127 -8.14 -9.79 10.96
N VAL A 128 -8.72 -9.71 12.15
CA VAL A 128 -9.17 -10.88 12.92
C VAL A 128 -10.23 -11.66 12.16
N SER A 129 -11.20 -10.96 11.58
CA SER A 129 -12.27 -11.58 10.78
C SER A 129 -11.71 -12.32 9.55
N THR A 130 -10.71 -11.77 8.87
CA THR A 130 -10.05 -12.45 7.74
C THR A 130 -9.33 -13.70 8.21
N GLU A 131 -8.57 -13.62 9.30
CA GLU A 131 -7.86 -14.76 9.87
C GLU A 131 -8.83 -15.89 10.26
N GLN A 132 -9.97 -15.55 10.86
CA GLN A 132 -11.00 -16.51 11.23
C GLN A 132 -11.58 -17.21 9.99
N LEU A 133 -11.90 -16.46 8.93
CA LEU A 133 -12.38 -17.01 7.67
C LEU A 133 -11.35 -17.93 7.01
N VAL A 134 -10.06 -17.59 7.08
CA VAL A 134 -8.97 -18.45 6.60
C VAL A 134 -8.91 -19.75 7.41
N LYS A 135 -9.00 -19.68 8.74
CA LYS A 135 -9.02 -20.86 9.63
C LYS A 135 -10.22 -21.79 9.35
N GLU A 136 -11.34 -21.21 8.94
CA GLU A 136 -12.56 -21.94 8.54
C GLU A 136 -12.51 -22.47 7.09
N ASN A 137 -11.42 -22.25 6.36
CA ASN A 137 -11.29 -22.52 4.92
C ASN A 137 -12.32 -21.78 4.04
N ASN A 138 -12.95 -20.73 4.57
CA ASN A 138 -13.83 -19.85 3.80
C ASN A 138 -13.00 -18.79 3.06
N TYR A 139 -12.28 -19.24 2.02
CA TYR A 139 -11.37 -18.39 1.28
C TYR A 139 -12.08 -17.27 0.52
N ASP A 140 -13.27 -17.50 -0.03
CA ASP A 140 -14.04 -16.45 -0.70
C ASP A 140 -14.42 -15.32 0.28
N GLY A 141 -14.83 -15.68 1.50
CA GLY A 141 -15.07 -14.70 2.57
C GLY A 141 -13.80 -13.94 2.94
N ALA A 142 -12.68 -14.65 3.11
CA ALA A 142 -11.39 -14.03 3.44
C ALA A 142 -10.90 -13.06 2.36
N ILE A 143 -11.06 -13.43 1.08
CA ILE A 143 -10.74 -12.57 -0.07
C ILE A 143 -11.62 -11.31 -0.05
N ASN A 144 -12.94 -11.46 0.16
CA ASN A 144 -13.84 -10.33 0.23
C ASN A 144 -13.45 -9.36 1.35
N LYS A 145 -13.11 -9.88 2.54
CA LYS A 145 -12.62 -9.04 3.64
C LYS A 145 -11.30 -8.34 3.30
N TYR A 146 -10.38 -9.05 2.64
CA TYR A 146 -9.11 -8.47 2.19
C TYR A 146 -9.30 -7.34 1.18
N VAL A 147 -10.28 -7.45 0.27
CA VAL A 147 -10.65 -6.36 -0.66
C VAL A 147 -11.29 -5.19 0.10
N GLU A 148 -12.23 -5.47 1.00
CA GLU A 148 -12.94 -4.45 1.77
C GLU A 148 -11.98 -3.57 2.58
N MET A 149 -10.92 -4.15 3.16
CA MET A 149 -9.87 -3.42 3.87
C MET A 149 -9.36 -2.21 3.09
N VAL A 150 -8.93 -2.44 1.85
CA VAL A 150 -8.35 -1.39 1.00
C VAL A 150 -9.41 -0.36 0.64
N GLN A 151 -10.61 -0.79 0.27
CA GLN A 151 -11.69 0.13 -0.15
C GLN A 151 -12.15 1.04 0.99
N VAL A 152 -12.25 0.50 2.21
CA VAL A 152 -12.66 1.26 3.40
C VAL A 152 -11.60 2.30 3.76
N LEU A 153 -10.32 1.94 3.70
CA LEU A 153 -9.23 2.89 3.95
C LEU A 153 -9.16 3.96 2.86
N LYS A 154 -9.38 3.60 1.59
CA LYS A 154 -9.49 4.57 0.49
C LYS A 154 -10.59 5.58 0.74
N SER A 155 -11.79 5.09 1.09
CA SER A 155 -12.94 5.93 1.40
C SER A 155 -12.68 6.83 2.61
N TYR A 156 -12.11 6.27 3.70
CA TYR A 156 -11.76 7.02 4.91
C TYR A 156 -10.80 8.19 4.63
N PHE A 157 -9.81 7.98 3.77
CA PHE A 157 -8.81 8.99 3.42
C PHE A 157 -9.14 9.80 2.15
N GLY A 158 -10.29 9.59 1.52
CA GLY A 158 -10.68 10.30 0.29
C GLY A 158 -9.85 9.94 -0.95
N LEU A 159 -9.30 8.73 -0.99
CA LEU A 159 -8.48 8.21 -2.09
C LEU A 159 -9.30 7.49 -3.19
N ASP A 160 -10.63 7.66 -3.20
CA ASP A 160 -11.54 6.97 -4.13
C ASP A 160 -11.24 7.25 -5.61
N LYS A 161 -10.66 8.42 -5.89
CA LYS A 161 -10.27 8.84 -7.25
C LYS A 161 -8.88 8.35 -7.66
N VAL A 162 -8.13 7.74 -6.75
CA VAL A 162 -6.82 7.17 -7.04
C VAL A 162 -7.02 5.83 -7.73
N THR A 163 -6.88 5.83 -9.05
CA THR A 163 -6.90 4.60 -9.84
C THR A 163 -5.57 3.87 -9.68
N SER A 164 -5.63 2.58 -9.35
CA SER A 164 -4.47 1.69 -9.39
C SER A 164 -3.81 1.79 -10.77
N ARG A 165 -2.51 2.08 -10.78
CA ARG A 165 -1.75 2.20 -12.03
C ARG A 165 -1.72 0.81 -12.69
N ASN A 166 -1.96 0.74 -14.00
CA ASN A 166 -1.65 -0.49 -14.73
C ASN A 166 -0.13 -0.58 -14.88
N ILE A 167 0.49 -1.52 -14.16
CA ILE A 167 1.94 -1.65 -14.10
C ILE A 167 2.35 -2.78 -15.04
N ALA A 168 2.85 -2.39 -16.21
CA ALA A 168 3.49 -3.34 -17.11
C ALA A 168 4.59 -4.10 -16.36
N GLN A 169 4.61 -5.43 -16.50
CA GLN A 169 5.58 -6.32 -15.85
C GLN A 169 5.47 -6.45 -14.32
N TYR A 170 4.29 -6.17 -13.73
CA TYR A 170 4.03 -6.46 -12.32
C TYR A 170 4.32 -7.93 -11.98
N ASP A 171 5.10 -8.14 -10.92
CA ASP A 171 5.43 -9.47 -10.42
C ASP A 171 4.39 -9.93 -9.40
N PHE A 172 3.28 -10.48 -9.89
CA PHE A 172 2.20 -10.94 -9.02
C PHE A 172 2.62 -12.05 -8.06
N SER A 173 3.64 -12.84 -8.41
CA SER A 173 4.15 -13.91 -7.56
C SER A 173 4.87 -13.40 -6.31
N ASN A 174 5.21 -12.11 -6.29
CA ASN A 174 5.77 -11.39 -5.14
C ASN A 174 4.91 -10.16 -4.79
N GLY A 175 3.61 -10.19 -5.08
CA GLY A 175 2.68 -9.09 -4.84
C GLY A 175 2.06 -9.07 -3.44
N GLY A 176 1.57 -7.92 -2.99
CA GLY A 176 0.90 -7.74 -1.69
C GLY A 176 1.85 -7.53 -0.52
N HIS A 177 3.00 -6.90 -0.75
CA HIS A 177 4.00 -6.57 0.27
C HIS A 177 4.01 -5.08 0.65
N GLY A 178 3.05 -4.29 0.15
CA GLY A 178 2.99 -2.85 0.36
C GLY A 178 4.10 -2.12 -0.39
N LYS A 179 4.48 -2.64 -1.57
CA LYS A 179 5.42 -2.01 -2.51
C LYS A 179 5.28 -2.63 -3.88
N ILE A 180 5.38 -1.83 -4.94
CA ILE A 180 5.35 -2.36 -6.30
C ILE A 180 6.57 -3.25 -6.56
N MET A 181 6.31 -4.49 -6.97
CA MET A 181 7.30 -5.44 -7.44
C MET A 181 7.18 -5.61 -8.96
N THR A 182 8.29 -5.50 -9.67
CA THR A 182 8.36 -5.74 -11.13
C THR A 182 9.24 -6.96 -11.40
N LYS A 183 8.90 -7.71 -12.45
CA LYS A 183 9.73 -8.84 -12.88
C LYS A 183 11.11 -8.29 -13.25
N LYS A 184 12.17 -8.82 -12.63
CA LYS A 184 13.53 -8.55 -13.11
C LYS A 184 13.59 -9.07 -14.55
N ASN A 185 13.84 -8.20 -15.51
CA ASN A 185 14.23 -8.64 -16.85
C ASN A 185 15.43 -9.57 -16.65
N GLY A 186 15.24 -10.86 -16.92
CA GLY A 186 16.35 -11.79 -16.94
C GLY A 186 17.36 -11.24 -17.94
N ASN A 187 18.59 -11.00 -17.47
CA ASN A 187 19.70 -10.83 -18.40
C ASN A 187 19.72 -12.07 -19.29
N ILE A 188 19.43 -11.87 -20.58
CA ILE A 188 19.82 -12.80 -21.65
C ILE A 188 21.34 -12.70 -21.80
#